data_AF-A0A1B8F253-F1
#
_entry.id   AF-A0A1B8F253-F1
#
_cell.length_a   1.000
_cell.length_b   1.000
_cell.length_c   1.000
_cell.angle_alpha   90.00
_cell.angle_beta   90.00
_cell.angle_gamma   90.00
#
_symmetry.space_group_name_H-M   'P 1'
#
loop_
_entity.id
_entity.type
_entity.pdbx_description
1 polymer ?
#
loop_
_entity_poly.entity_id
_entity_poly.type
_entity_poly.pdbx_seq_one_letter_code
_entity_poly.pdbx_strand_id
1 'polypeptide(L)'
;MTLPLTPTTPATYLTELALSSALDEISNSPGSVRHHISSHGLVRSGVIRKAMFFVIYQTGRYGPQNGFRLCLVHEGFEIRDENKSGEQKDAIDDAEMPVVQGATEIIRLGVPPPPIEDP
;
A
#
# COMPACT_ATOMS: atom_id res chain seq x y z
N MET A 1 10.72 -7.93 37.90
CA MET A 1 10.21 -6.70 37.28
C MET A 1 9.63 -7.09 35.94
N THR A 2 8.31 -7.19 35.85
CA THR A 2 7.59 -7.57 34.64
C THR A 2 7.26 -6.29 33.89
N LEU A 3 7.83 -6.11 32.69
CA LEU A 3 7.45 -5.02 31.81
C LEU A 3 5.97 -5.20 31.44
N PRO A 4 5.13 -4.16 31.53
CA PRO A 4 3.78 -4.25 30.99
C PRO A 4 3.89 -4.34 29.47
N LEU A 5 3.50 -5.49 28.91
CA LEU A 5 3.15 -5.58 27.49
C LEU A 5 1.85 -4.78 27.32
N THR A 6 1.96 -3.46 27.22
CA THR A 6 0.85 -2.65 26.72
C THR A 6 0.54 -3.12 25.31
N PRO A 7 -0.71 -3.49 25.00
CA PRO A 7 -1.13 -3.70 23.63
C PRO A 7 -1.15 -2.34 22.94
N THR A 8 0.01 -1.85 22.49
CA THR A 8 0.08 -0.83 21.46
C THR A 8 -0.50 -1.47 20.21
N THR A 9 -1.71 -1.03 19.90
CA THR A 9 -2.53 -1.39 18.75
C THR A 9 -1.64 -1.51 17.51
N PRO A 10 -1.85 -2.52 16.62
CA PRO A 10 -1.14 -2.63 15.34
C PRO A 10 -1.11 -1.31 14.55
N ALA A 11 -2.13 -0.48 14.71
CA ALA A 11 -2.25 0.85 14.12
C ALA A 11 -1.12 1.83 14.53
N THR A 12 -0.63 1.80 15.78
CA THR A 12 0.39 2.77 16.25
C THR A 12 1.72 2.57 15.54
N TYR A 13 2.18 1.31 15.43
CA TYR A 13 3.41 1.00 14.70
C TYR A 13 3.31 1.30 13.21
N LEU A 14 2.13 1.14 12.62
CA LEU A 14 1.88 1.47 11.22
C LEU A 14 1.94 2.99 10.99
N THR A 15 1.39 3.78 11.91
CA THR A 15 1.54 5.24 11.87
C THR A 15 2.99 5.66 12.06
N GLU A 16 3.75 5.02 12.95
CA GLU A 16 5.20 5.28 13.11
C GLU A 16 5.98 4.95 11.84
N LEU A 17 5.69 3.82 11.19
CA LEU A 17 6.31 3.46 9.91
C LEU A 17 6.03 4.51 8.83
N ALA A 18 4.76 4.93 8.69
CA ALA A 18 4.39 5.98 7.74
C ALA A 18 4.99 7.35 8.09
N LEU A 19 5.26 7.61 9.36
CA LEU A 19 5.88 8.85 9.86
C LEU A 19 7.40 8.86 9.75
N SER A 20 8.02 7.68 9.71
CA SER A 20 9.48 7.55 9.74
C SER A 20 10.16 7.82 8.40
N SER A 21 9.39 7.99 7.32
CA SER A 21 9.88 8.02 5.93
C SER A 21 10.75 6.81 5.56
N ALA A 22 10.57 5.68 6.27
CA ALA A 22 11.27 4.43 5.99
C ALA A 22 10.69 3.67 4.78
N LEU A 23 9.55 4.12 4.26
CA LEU A 23 8.84 3.53 3.12
C LEU A 23 8.80 4.55 1.97
N ASP A 24 8.71 4.05 0.74
CA ASP A 24 8.47 4.90 -0.41
C ASP A 24 7.12 5.63 -0.26
N GLU A 25 7.12 6.90 -0.63
CA GLU A 25 5.98 7.81 -0.48
C GLU A 25 5.50 8.25 -1.87
N ILE A 26 4.22 8.01 -2.18
CA ILE A 26 3.61 8.42 -3.44
C ILE A 26 2.31 9.17 -3.22
N SER A 27 1.88 9.94 -4.23
CA SER A 27 0.57 10.56 -4.23
C SER A 27 -0.51 9.60 -4.71
N ASN A 28 -1.77 9.87 -4.36
CA ASN A 28 -2.93 9.19 -4.92
C ASN A 28 -3.37 9.76 -6.28
N SER A 29 -2.49 10.46 -7.01
CA SER A 29 -2.84 10.97 -8.35
C SER A 29 -3.13 9.79 -9.28
N PRO A 30 -4.13 9.90 -10.17
CA PRO A 30 -4.48 8.82 -11.09
C PRO A 30 -3.26 8.24 -11.82
N GLY A 31 -3.09 6.92 -11.77
CA GLY A 31 -1.98 6.17 -12.36
C GLY A 31 -0.69 6.13 -11.52
N SER A 32 -0.59 6.87 -10.41
CA SER A 32 0.62 6.91 -9.59
C SER A 32 0.92 5.57 -8.92
N VAL A 33 -0.11 4.88 -8.43
CA VAL A 33 0.05 3.58 -7.78
C VAL A 33 0.48 2.55 -8.81
N ARG A 34 -0.18 2.53 -9.98
CA ARG A 34 0.17 1.61 -11.07
C ARG A 34 1.60 1.84 -11.57
N HIS A 35 1.97 3.10 -11.78
CA HIS A 35 3.30 3.48 -12.22
C HIS A 35 4.37 3.08 -11.18
N HIS A 36 4.11 3.33 -9.90
CA HIS A 36 5.03 2.97 -8.82
C HIS A 36 5.25 1.46 -8.75
N ILE A 37 4.16 0.68 -8.73
CA ILE A 37 4.22 -0.79 -8.71
C ILE A 37 4.97 -1.32 -9.94
N SER A 38 4.72 -0.75 -11.13
CA SER A 38 5.35 -1.19 -12.37
C SER A 38 6.85 -0.84 -12.46
N SER A 39 7.26 0.28 -11.86
CA SER A 39 8.63 0.80 -11.96
C SER A 39 9.54 0.30 -10.84
N HIS A 40 9.00 0.15 -9.63
CA HIS A 40 9.76 -0.22 -8.42
C HIS A 40 9.47 -1.65 -7.94
N GLY A 41 8.33 -2.22 -8.33
CA GLY A 41 8.01 -3.61 -8.02
C GLY A 41 8.86 -4.58 -8.84
N LEU A 42 9.10 -5.77 -8.28
CA LEU A 42 9.66 -6.88 -9.05
C LEU A 42 8.54 -7.49 -9.92
N VAL A 43 8.27 -6.87 -11.07
CA VAL A 43 7.19 -7.28 -11.97
C VAL A 43 7.71 -8.15 -13.10
N ARG A 44 7.03 -9.27 -13.38
CA ARG A 44 7.31 -10.11 -14.56
C ARG A 44 6.01 -10.51 -15.23
N SER A 45 5.86 -10.12 -16.50
CA SER A 45 4.66 -10.39 -17.31
C SER A 45 3.38 -9.83 -16.68
N GLY A 46 3.45 -8.63 -16.08
CA GLY A 46 2.31 -7.99 -15.41
C GLY A 46 1.99 -8.54 -14.02
N VAL A 47 2.80 -9.44 -13.46
CA VAL A 47 2.57 -10.04 -12.13
C VAL A 47 3.68 -9.67 -11.17
N ILE A 48 3.31 -9.29 -9.95
CA ILE A 48 4.25 -9.03 -8.86
C ILE A 48 4.90 -10.33 -8.39
N ARG A 49 6.24 -10.36 -8.39
CA ARG A 49 7.06 -11.52 -7.99
C ARG A 49 7.64 -11.39 -6.58
N LYS A 50 7.45 -10.24 -5.94
CA LYS A 50 7.86 -10.00 -4.56
C LYS A 50 6.95 -8.98 -3.94
N ALA A 51 6.49 -9.24 -2.72
CA ALA A 51 5.65 -8.30 -2.00
C ALA A 51 6.32 -6.93 -1.85
N MET A 52 5.51 -5.88 -1.91
CA MET A 52 5.94 -4.48 -1.88
C MET A 52 5.09 -3.71 -0.87
N PHE A 53 5.68 -2.74 -0.19
CA PHE A 53 5.01 -1.94 0.84
C PHE A 53 5.40 -0.46 0.73
N PHE A 54 4.41 0.42 0.59
CA PHE A 54 4.61 1.87 0.42
C PHE A 54 3.44 2.69 0.99
N VAL A 55 3.63 4.00 1.10
CA VAL A 55 2.65 4.95 1.62
C VAL A 55 2.03 5.75 0.46
N ILE A 56 0.71 5.87 0.47
CA ILE A 56 -0.06 6.72 -0.44
C ILE A 56 -0.59 7.92 0.35
N TYR A 57 -0.19 9.12 -0.04
CA TYR A 57 -0.70 10.39 0.48
C TYR A 57 -1.70 11.02 -0.47
N GLN A 58 -2.48 11.96 0.06
CA GLN A 58 -3.35 12.78 -0.76
C GLN A 58 -2.53 13.72 -1.66
N THR A 59 -2.89 13.78 -2.93
CA THR A 59 -2.25 14.66 -3.92
C THR A 59 -2.30 16.12 -3.45
N GLY A 60 -1.14 16.78 -3.45
CA GLY A 60 -1.01 18.18 -3.02
C GLY A 60 -1.04 18.40 -1.51
N ARG A 61 -1.13 17.33 -0.69
CA ARG A 61 -1.13 17.41 0.78
C ARG A 61 -0.30 16.27 1.37
N TYR A 62 0.89 16.62 1.85
CA TYR A 62 1.83 15.66 2.43
C TYR A 62 1.69 15.57 3.96
N GLY A 63 2.03 14.42 4.52
CA GLY A 63 2.08 14.18 5.96
C GLY A 63 0.80 13.57 6.54
N PRO A 64 0.91 12.81 7.64
CA PRO A 64 -0.17 11.99 8.19
C PRO A 64 -1.38 12.80 8.69
N GLN A 65 -1.20 14.08 9.03
CA GLN A 65 -2.30 14.98 9.42
C GLN A 65 -3.33 15.15 8.29
N ASN A 66 -2.92 14.91 7.05
CA ASN A 66 -3.78 14.95 5.88
C ASN A 66 -4.40 13.58 5.56
N GLY A 67 -4.09 12.56 6.35
CA GLY A 67 -4.45 11.17 6.09
C GLY A 67 -3.47 10.48 5.15
N PHE A 68 -3.33 9.17 5.32
CA PHE A 68 -2.51 8.33 4.44
C PHE A 68 -3.06 6.91 4.38
N ARG A 69 -2.65 6.19 3.35
CA ARG A 69 -2.97 4.80 3.14
C ARG A 69 -1.68 3.99 3.01
N LEU A 70 -1.53 2.96 3.84
CA LEU A 70 -0.47 1.98 3.72
C LEU A 70 -0.89 0.91 2.74
N CYS A 71 -0.13 0.75 1.66
CA CYS A 71 -0.42 -0.19 0.60
C CYS A 71 0.54 -1.38 0.68
N LEU A 72 0.00 -2.56 0.97
CA LEU A 72 0.71 -3.83 0.84
C LEU A 72 0.28 -4.52 -0.45
N VAL A 73 1.22 -4.69 -1.37
CA VAL A 73 1.03 -5.43 -2.61
C VAL A 73 1.61 -6.81 -2.43
N HIS A 74 0.76 -7.84 -2.50
CA HIS A 74 1.17 -9.22 -2.34
C HIS A 74 1.81 -9.77 -3.62
N GLU A 75 2.69 -10.75 -3.42
CA GLU A 75 3.19 -11.58 -4.50
C GLU A 75 2.03 -12.28 -5.22
N GLY A 76 2.12 -12.36 -6.55
CA GLY A 76 1.06 -12.90 -7.40
C GLY A 76 -0.02 -11.90 -7.80
N PHE A 77 0.02 -10.65 -7.30
CA PHE A 77 -0.92 -9.62 -7.74
C PHE A 77 -0.72 -9.28 -9.23
N GLU A 78 -1.81 -9.33 -10.00
CA GLU A 78 -1.83 -9.00 -11.42
C GLU A 78 -2.09 -7.50 -11.63
N ILE A 79 -1.13 -6.84 -12.25
CA ILE A 79 -1.24 -5.44 -12.67
C ILE A 79 -1.87 -5.45 -14.06
N ARG A 80 -3.10 -4.93 -14.15
CA ARG A 80 -3.76 -4.78 -15.45
C ARG A 80 -3.06 -3.72 -16.28
N ASP A 81 -3.00 -3.96 -17.58
CA ASP A 81 -2.45 -3.04 -18.57
C ASP A 81 -3.46 -1.92 -18.85
N GLU A 82 -3.09 -0.67 -18.54
CA GLU A 82 -3.92 0.53 -18.75
C GLU A 82 -4.41 0.62 -20.20
N ASN A 83 -3.59 0.21 -21.17
CA ASN A 83 -3.91 0.32 -22.59
C ASN A 83 -4.93 -0.71 -23.08
N LYS A 84 -5.23 -1.75 -22.27
CA LYS A 84 -6.18 -2.82 -22.63
C LYS A 84 -7.51 -2.75 -21.90
N SER A 85 -7.59 -1.91 -20.88
CA SER A 85 -8.67 -1.87 -19.91
C SER A 85 -9.47 -0.58 -20.03
N GLY A 86 -9.98 -0.29 -21.22
CA GLY A 86 -10.99 0.75 -21.37
C GLY A 86 -12.13 0.50 -20.37
N GLU A 87 -12.27 1.41 -19.40
CA GLU A 87 -13.41 1.63 -18.51
C GLU A 87 -13.64 0.69 -17.30
N GLN A 88 -12.94 -0.44 -17.14
CA GLN A 88 -13.15 -1.29 -15.96
C GLN A 88 -12.24 -0.89 -14.79
N LYS A 89 -12.85 -0.33 -13.73
CA LYS A 89 -12.16 -0.06 -12.46
C LYS A 89 -11.55 -1.33 -11.87
N ASP A 90 -10.30 -1.23 -11.39
CA ASP A 90 -9.60 -2.28 -10.67
C ASP A 90 -9.18 -1.86 -9.25
N ALA A 91 -8.55 -2.79 -8.51
CA ALA A 91 -8.14 -2.56 -7.12
C ALA A 91 -7.06 -1.48 -6.97
N ILE A 92 -6.31 -1.16 -8.04
CA ILE A 92 -5.36 -0.04 -8.03
C ILE A 92 -6.13 1.28 -8.10
N ASP A 93 -7.19 1.35 -8.89
CA ASP A 93 -8.02 2.55 -8.96
C ASP A 93 -8.70 2.85 -7.60
N ASP A 94 -9.10 1.81 -6.87
CA ASP A 94 -9.60 1.94 -5.50
C ASP A 94 -8.52 2.45 -4.53
N ALA A 95 -7.26 2.02 -4.73
CA ALA A 95 -6.11 2.48 -3.95
C ALA A 95 -5.78 3.97 -4.18
N GLU A 96 -6.17 4.51 -5.34
CA GLU A 96 -5.97 5.92 -5.71
C GLU A 96 -7.12 6.84 -5.26
N MET A 97 -8.22 6.28 -4.74
CA MET A 97 -9.31 7.11 -4.22
C MET A 97 -8.83 8.06 -3.11
N PRO A 98 -9.44 9.26 -3.00
CA PRO A 98 -9.12 10.21 -1.94
C PRO A 98 -9.10 9.56 -0.56
N VAL A 99 -8.03 9.80 0.19
CA VAL A 99 -7.93 9.40 1.60
C VAL A 99 -8.68 10.42 2.44
N VAL A 100 -9.46 9.95 3.42
CA VAL A 100 -10.15 10.86 4.35
C VAL A 100 -9.11 11.59 5.20
N GLN A 101 -9.29 12.90 5.39
CA GLN A 101 -8.35 13.70 6.16
C GLN A 101 -8.15 13.14 7.58
N GLY A 102 -6.89 12.93 7.96
CA GLY A 102 -6.50 12.38 9.26
C GLY A 102 -6.74 10.88 9.41
N ALA A 103 -7.20 10.18 8.37
CA ALA A 103 -7.38 8.73 8.40
C ALA A 103 -6.05 8.00 8.22
N THR A 104 -5.93 6.85 8.90
CA THR A 104 -4.89 5.85 8.64
C THR A 104 -5.57 4.62 8.07
N GLU A 105 -5.37 4.37 6.78
CA GLU A 105 -5.97 3.25 6.08
C GLU A 105 -4.92 2.19 5.73
N ILE A 106 -5.32 0.92 5.75
CA ILE A 106 -4.46 -0.18 5.30
C ILE A 106 -5.20 -0.87 4.16
N ILE A 107 -4.57 -0.96 3.01
CA ILE A 107 -5.08 -1.73 1.88
C ILE A 107 -4.11 -2.84 1.52
N ARG A 108 -4.68 -3.92 1.00
CA ARG A 108 -3.95 -5.08 0.52
C ARG A 108 -4.36 -5.32 -0.92
N LEU A 109 -3.38 -5.34 -1.82
CA LEU A 109 -3.58 -5.71 -3.21
C LEU A 109 -3.12 -7.16 -3.40
N GLY A 110 -4.01 -8.00 -3.90
CA GLY A 110 -3.76 -9.43 -4.06
C GLY A 110 -4.06 -10.25 -2.79
N VAL A 111 -3.74 -11.54 -2.87
CA VAL A 111 -4.03 -12.51 -1.81
C VAL A 111 -2.77 -12.72 -0.96
N PRO A 112 -2.86 -12.67 0.38
CA PRO A 112 -1.72 -12.99 1.23
C PRO A 112 -1.24 -14.43 0.98
N PRO A 113 0.08 -14.68 1.04
CA PRO A 113 0.58 -16.04 0.97
C PRO A 113 -0.02 -16.87 2.13
N PRO A 114 -0.16 -18.19 1.95
CA PRO A 114 -0.55 -19.06 3.05
C PRO A 114 0.44 -18.87 4.22
N PRO A 115 -0.02 -19.01 5.47
CA PRO A 115 0.88 -19.03 6.62
C PRO A 115 2.00 -20.04 6.36
N ILE A 116 3.24 -19.66 6.66
CA ILE A 116 4.33 -20.62 6.68
C ILE A 116 3.99 -21.57 7.83
N GLU A 117 3.76 -22.84 7.53
CA GLU A 117 3.60 -23.85 8.57
C GLU A 117 4.91 -23.92 9.36
N ASP A 118 4.82 -23.81 10.69
CA ASP A 118 5.98 -24.03 11.55
C ASP A 118 6.53 -25.45 11.29
N PRO A 119 7.85 -25.63 11.11
CA PRO A 119 8.46 -26.91 10.80
C PRO A 119 8.29 -27.98 11.88
#